data_AF-A0A6P9C2E0-F1
#
_entry.id   AF-A0A6P9C2E0-F1
#
_cell.length_a   1.000
_cell.length_b   1.000
_cell.length_c   1.000
_cell.angle_alpha   90.00
_cell.angle_beta   90.00
_cell.angle_gamma   90.00
#
_symmetry.space_group_name_H-M   'P 1'
#
loop_
_entity.id
_entity.type
_entity.pdbx_description
1 polymer ?
#
loop_
_entity_poly.entity_id
_entity_poly.type
_entity_poly.pdbx_seq_one_letter_code
_entity_poly.pdbx_strand_id
1 'polypeptide(L)'
;MKKFFQEIKADLKFKSAGSGQKLNESPREKSTKEKPKPDTAKCRQGPTNEAQMAAAAALARLEQKPKPRPLSSQDAIRNQVKKELMAEAAASDKGLPVDQKVGTRIHTPLLLFLPRYLDNIHLHPEEEKYRKIKMQNKIFQERIHCLEGADQFFQAVGFEKVALDVAGQEEATEDFYVLKDEALEKLEDLKDHKEKLLNGEPVRAKLDRQLQIFKPSPQASRFELPSDFFNLTVEELRREQRIRTDAVEKASMLRTKAMREKEEQRELRRYNYTLLRIRFPDEYILQGTFYAREPISAVFHFVRETLQNDWLPFDLLAPGGHKLTDENLALNESGLVPSALLTFIWDAEVMEDIKASRGEHMGSVLKPDLLLTVQMLS
;
A
#
# COMPACT_ATOMS: atom_id res chain seq x y z
N MET A 1 -17.99 17.92 -22.90
CA MET A 1 -18.18 16.55 -23.41
C MET A 1 -19.31 16.36 -24.44
N LYS A 2 -20.54 16.90 -24.29
CA LYS A 2 -21.65 16.62 -25.23
C LYS A 2 -21.39 16.93 -26.72
N LYS A 3 -20.57 17.95 -27.05
CA LYS A 3 -20.24 18.34 -28.44
C LYS A 3 -19.40 17.28 -29.19
N PHE A 4 -18.42 16.67 -28.53
CA PHE A 4 -17.50 15.68 -29.12
C PHE A 4 -18.23 14.43 -29.66
N PHE A 5 -19.27 13.97 -28.94
CA PHE A 5 -20.11 12.85 -29.39
C PHE A 5 -21.08 13.21 -30.53
N GLN A 6 -21.29 14.49 -30.84
CA GLN A 6 -22.10 14.92 -31.98
C GLN A 6 -21.27 14.89 -33.28
N GLU A 7 -20.01 15.34 -33.23
CA GLU A 7 -19.09 15.28 -34.39
C GLU A 7 -18.88 13.84 -34.87
N ILE A 8 -18.60 12.90 -33.96
CA ILE A 8 -18.43 11.47 -34.30
C ILE A 8 -19.71 10.89 -34.94
N LYS A 9 -20.91 11.32 -34.51
CA LYS A 9 -22.18 10.89 -35.11
C LYS A 9 -22.44 11.52 -36.49
N ALA A 10 -21.97 12.74 -36.73
CA ALA A 10 -22.06 13.39 -38.04
C ALA A 10 -21.14 12.70 -39.06
N ASP A 11 -19.89 12.43 -38.66
CA ASP A 11 -18.87 11.81 -39.50
C ASP A 11 -19.25 10.38 -39.94
N LEU A 12 -19.89 9.62 -39.04
CA LEU A 12 -20.40 8.27 -39.34
C LEU A 12 -21.60 8.32 -40.33
N LYS A 13 -22.46 9.34 -40.24
CA LYS A 13 -23.55 9.54 -41.20
C LYS A 13 -23.04 9.95 -42.58
N PHE A 14 -22.01 10.81 -42.64
CA PHE A 14 -21.44 11.26 -43.91
C PHE A 14 -20.77 10.10 -44.67
N LYS A 15 -20.02 9.23 -43.96
CA LYS A 15 -19.42 8.02 -44.55
C LYS A 15 -20.46 6.96 -44.96
N SER A 16 -21.63 6.94 -44.33
CA SER A 16 -22.75 6.06 -44.71
C SER A 16 -23.53 6.53 -45.95
N ALA A 17 -23.34 7.76 -46.42
CA ALA A 17 -24.15 8.36 -47.50
C ALA A 17 -23.63 8.06 -48.92
N GLY A 18 -22.49 7.38 -49.06
CA GLY A 18 -21.90 7.04 -50.35
C GLY A 18 -21.07 8.15 -51.01
N SER A 19 -20.35 7.80 -52.08
CA SER A 19 -19.45 8.70 -52.80
C SER A 19 -20.23 9.76 -53.59
N GLY A 20 -20.28 10.99 -53.07
CA GLY A 20 -20.96 12.12 -53.72
C GLY A 20 -20.34 12.53 -55.06
N GLN A 21 -21.20 12.70 -56.07
CA GLN A 21 -20.84 13.14 -57.41
C GLN A 21 -20.75 14.68 -57.46
N LYS A 22 -19.69 15.23 -58.07
CA LYS A 22 -19.41 16.69 -58.04
C LYS A 22 -20.16 17.44 -59.14
N LEU A 23 -20.63 18.64 -58.81
CA LEU A 23 -21.43 19.52 -59.67
C LEU A 23 -20.57 20.27 -60.72
N ASN A 24 -20.10 19.59 -61.77
CA ASN A 24 -19.62 20.29 -62.98
C ASN A 24 -19.64 19.45 -64.28
N GLU A 25 -20.65 18.59 -64.48
CA GLU A 25 -20.87 17.87 -65.75
C GLU A 25 -22.34 17.95 -66.20
N SER A 26 -22.55 18.05 -67.50
CA SER A 26 -23.81 18.46 -68.14
C SER A 26 -24.87 17.35 -68.28
N PRO A 27 -26.18 17.68 -68.37
CA PRO A 27 -27.25 16.69 -68.29
C PRO A 27 -27.73 16.14 -69.65
N ARG A 28 -27.97 14.82 -69.72
CA ARG A 28 -28.95 14.02 -70.51
C ARG A 28 -28.60 12.53 -70.31
N GLU A 29 -29.49 11.53 -70.35
CA GLU A 29 -30.93 11.47 -70.67
C GLU A 29 -31.58 10.33 -69.84
N LYS A 30 -32.90 10.34 -69.62
CA LYS A 30 -33.62 9.25 -68.92
C LYS A 30 -34.22 8.27 -69.92
N SER A 31 -34.15 6.97 -69.63
CA SER A 31 -35.05 5.95 -70.19
C SER A 31 -35.94 5.33 -69.11
N THR A 32 -37.17 4.97 -69.49
CA THR A 32 -38.33 4.79 -68.60
C THR A 32 -38.54 3.34 -68.16
N LYS A 33 -39.14 3.14 -66.98
CA LYS A 33 -39.82 1.88 -66.62
C LYS A 33 -40.93 2.10 -65.58
N GLU A 34 -42.16 1.84 -66.00
CA GLU A 34 -43.34 1.78 -65.13
C GLU A 34 -43.58 0.36 -64.57
N LYS A 35 -44.50 0.26 -63.61
CA LYS A 35 -44.90 -0.94 -62.86
C LYS A 35 -46.37 -0.77 -62.41
N PRO A 36 -47.08 -1.82 -61.99
CA PRO A 36 -47.35 -3.10 -62.66
C PRO A 36 -48.87 -3.43 -62.57
N LYS A 37 -49.31 -4.66 -62.84
CA LYS A 37 -50.50 -5.24 -62.17
C LYS A 37 -50.45 -6.80 -62.14
N PRO A 38 -50.99 -7.47 -61.10
CA PRO A 38 -50.92 -8.92 -60.92
C PRO A 38 -52.25 -9.62 -61.25
N ASP A 39 -52.25 -10.95 -61.40
CA ASP A 39 -53.50 -11.71 -61.29
C ASP A 39 -53.40 -13.17 -60.82
N THR A 40 -54.28 -13.50 -59.86
CA THR A 40 -54.84 -14.80 -59.45
C THR A 40 -53.95 -15.96 -58.95
N ALA A 41 -54.50 -16.70 -57.99
CA ALA A 41 -53.87 -17.84 -57.31
C ALA A 41 -54.51 -19.19 -57.69
N LYS A 42 -53.74 -20.28 -57.60
CA LYS A 42 -54.25 -21.67 -57.59
C LYS A 42 -53.59 -22.50 -56.48
N CYS A 43 -54.33 -23.54 -56.09
CA CYS A 43 -54.19 -24.42 -54.92
C CYS A 43 -52.76 -24.83 -54.50
N ARG A 44 -52.52 -24.89 -53.18
CA ARG A 44 -51.26 -25.36 -52.57
C ARG A 44 -51.14 -26.89 -52.66
N GLN A 45 -50.20 -27.37 -53.46
CA GLN A 45 -49.69 -28.75 -53.32
C GLN A 45 -48.64 -28.79 -52.19
N GLY A 46 -48.51 -29.94 -51.52
CA GLY A 46 -47.50 -30.13 -50.47
C GLY A 46 -46.07 -30.00 -51.00
N PRO A 47 -45.09 -29.68 -50.14
CA PRO A 47 -43.71 -29.40 -50.58
C PRO A 47 -43.11 -30.61 -51.30
N THR A 48 -42.74 -30.42 -52.56
CA THR A 48 -42.06 -31.39 -53.42
C THR A 48 -40.77 -31.90 -52.78
N ASN A 49 -40.32 -33.09 -53.18
CA ASN A 49 -39.12 -33.74 -52.62
C ASN A 49 -37.87 -32.83 -52.68
N GLU A 50 -37.73 -32.00 -53.73
CA GLU A 50 -36.67 -30.99 -53.81
C GLU A 50 -36.76 -29.93 -52.72
N ALA A 51 -37.96 -29.44 -52.39
CA ALA A 51 -38.16 -28.47 -51.32
C ALA A 51 -37.86 -29.08 -49.93
N GLN A 52 -38.18 -30.36 -49.73
CA GLN A 52 -37.81 -31.08 -48.50
C GLN A 52 -36.30 -31.32 -48.42
N MET A 53 -35.64 -31.72 -49.51
CA MET A 53 -34.19 -31.89 -49.57
C MET A 53 -33.44 -30.55 -49.39
N ALA A 54 -33.97 -29.45 -49.95
CA ALA A 54 -33.45 -28.11 -49.73
C ALA A 54 -33.63 -27.65 -48.27
N ALA A 55 -34.77 -27.97 -47.64
CA ALA A 55 -34.98 -27.68 -46.21
C ALA A 55 -34.01 -28.48 -45.31
N ALA A 56 -33.80 -29.77 -45.60
CA ALA A 56 -32.80 -30.58 -44.89
C ALA A 56 -31.37 -30.03 -45.07
N ALA A 57 -31.00 -29.62 -46.29
CA ALA A 57 -29.71 -28.98 -46.57
C ALA A 57 -29.56 -27.60 -45.90
N ALA A 58 -30.66 -26.87 -45.66
CA ALA A 58 -30.65 -25.61 -44.93
C ALA A 58 -30.45 -25.84 -43.41
N LEU A 59 -31.12 -26.84 -42.82
CA LEU A 59 -30.91 -27.24 -41.42
C LEU A 59 -29.47 -27.71 -41.17
N ALA A 60 -28.92 -28.53 -42.07
CA ALA A 60 -27.52 -28.98 -42.01
C ALA A 60 -26.48 -27.83 -42.07
N ARG A 61 -26.85 -26.63 -42.55
CA ARG A 61 -26.02 -25.42 -42.50
C ARG A 61 -26.15 -24.65 -41.19
N LEU A 62 -27.28 -24.75 -40.49
CA LEU A 62 -27.49 -24.14 -39.17
C LEU A 62 -26.84 -24.95 -38.04
N GLU A 63 -26.77 -26.27 -38.17
CA GLU A 63 -26.12 -27.14 -37.16
C GLU A 63 -24.59 -27.10 -37.18
N GLN A 64 -23.98 -26.59 -38.26
CA GLN A 64 -22.52 -26.38 -38.32
C GLN A 64 -22.12 -25.19 -37.45
N LYS A 65 -21.72 -25.46 -36.19
CA LYS A 65 -21.10 -24.48 -35.30
C LYS A 65 -19.99 -23.70 -36.04
N PRO A 66 -19.94 -22.36 -35.91
CA PRO A 66 -18.94 -21.56 -36.61
C PRO A 66 -17.54 -21.97 -36.18
N LYS A 67 -16.70 -22.36 -37.15
CA LYS A 67 -15.26 -22.57 -36.92
C LYS A 67 -14.67 -21.26 -36.37
N PRO A 68 -13.80 -21.31 -35.34
CA PRO A 68 -13.16 -20.11 -34.82
C PRO A 68 -12.36 -19.43 -35.95
N ARG A 69 -12.49 -18.11 -36.07
CA ARG A 69 -11.68 -17.33 -37.02
C ARG A 69 -10.19 -17.57 -36.73
N PRO A 70 -9.34 -17.76 -37.76
CA PRO A 70 -7.91 -17.84 -37.54
C PRO A 70 -7.45 -16.55 -36.86
N LEU A 71 -6.66 -16.68 -35.78
CA LEU A 71 -6.21 -15.51 -35.03
C LEU A 71 -5.35 -14.62 -35.91
N SER A 72 -5.65 -13.32 -35.91
CA SER A 72 -4.76 -12.33 -36.50
C SER A 72 -3.41 -12.35 -35.79
N SER A 73 -2.32 -12.00 -36.50
CA SER A 73 -1.00 -11.82 -35.87
C SER A 73 -1.05 -10.85 -34.70
N GLN A 74 -1.92 -9.82 -34.76
CA GLN A 74 -2.16 -8.90 -33.65
C GLN A 74 -2.82 -9.56 -32.43
N ASP A 75 -3.70 -10.55 -32.63
CA ASP A 75 -4.36 -11.25 -31.52
C ASP A 75 -3.43 -12.30 -30.89
N ALA A 76 -2.53 -12.91 -31.69
CA ALA A 76 -1.44 -13.72 -31.16
C ALA A 76 -0.50 -12.88 -30.27
N ILE A 77 -0.06 -11.70 -30.74
CA ILE A 77 0.77 -10.77 -29.97
C ILE A 77 0.05 -10.34 -28.67
N ARG A 78 -1.23 -9.95 -28.75
CA ARG A 78 -2.03 -9.57 -27.56
C ARG A 78 -2.13 -10.71 -26.55
N ASN A 79 -2.35 -11.94 -27.00
CA ASN A 79 -2.44 -13.10 -26.12
C ASN A 79 -1.10 -13.45 -25.48
N GLN A 80 0.02 -13.28 -26.21
CA GLN A 80 1.36 -13.49 -25.67
C GLN A 80 1.70 -12.45 -24.60
N VAL A 81 1.53 -11.16 -24.89
CA VAL A 81 1.71 -10.07 -23.90
C VAL A 81 0.81 -10.28 -22.68
N LYS A 82 -0.46 -10.66 -22.87
CA LYS A 82 -1.38 -10.95 -21.75
C LYS A 82 -0.91 -12.13 -20.90
N LYS A 83 -0.35 -13.18 -21.50
CA LYS A 83 0.16 -14.36 -20.80
C LYS A 83 1.44 -14.04 -20.01
N GLU A 84 2.34 -13.26 -20.59
CA GLU A 84 3.55 -12.77 -19.92
C GLU A 84 3.21 -11.86 -18.73
N LEU A 85 2.25 -10.93 -18.89
CA LEU A 85 1.80 -10.02 -17.84
C LEU A 85 1.08 -10.77 -16.69
N MET A 86 0.34 -11.85 -17.01
CA MET A 86 -0.24 -12.75 -16.00
C MET A 86 0.82 -13.60 -15.28
N ALA A 87 1.85 -14.07 -16.00
CA ALA A 87 2.96 -14.81 -15.41
C ALA A 87 3.83 -13.93 -14.49
N GLU A 88 4.12 -12.68 -14.90
CA GLU A 88 4.84 -11.71 -14.07
C GLU A 88 4.03 -11.33 -12.83
N ALA A 89 2.70 -11.16 -12.94
CA ALA A 89 1.83 -10.93 -11.80
C ALA A 89 1.84 -12.12 -10.80
N ALA A 90 1.78 -13.36 -11.30
CA ALA A 90 1.85 -14.56 -10.48
C ALA A 90 3.24 -14.79 -9.84
N ALA A 91 4.32 -14.41 -10.53
CA ALA A 91 5.67 -14.43 -9.98
C ALA A 91 5.87 -13.34 -8.91
N SER A 92 5.27 -12.16 -9.11
CA SER A 92 5.35 -11.03 -8.18
C SER A 92 4.64 -11.28 -6.84
N ASP A 93 3.64 -12.16 -6.77
CA ASP A 93 2.94 -12.50 -5.52
C ASP A 93 3.79 -13.40 -4.59
N LYS A 94 4.75 -14.15 -5.16
CA LYS A 94 5.76 -14.90 -4.40
C LYS A 94 6.90 -14.03 -3.86
N GLY A 95 6.95 -12.75 -4.25
CA GLY A 95 7.97 -11.77 -3.85
C GLY A 95 7.51 -10.80 -2.77
N LEU A 96 6.79 -11.27 -1.74
CA LEU A 96 6.48 -10.46 -0.56
C LEU A 96 7.72 -10.39 0.36
N PRO A 97 8.20 -9.18 0.75
CA PRO A 97 9.24 -9.05 1.76
C PRO A 97 8.73 -9.57 3.12
N VAL A 98 9.60 -10.29 3.84
CA VAL A 98 9.27 -10.99 5.08
C VAL A 98 9.01 -10.00 6.24
N ASP A 99 9.65 -8.83 6.22
CA ASP A 99 9.65 -7.84 7.31
C ASP A 99 8.43 -6.90 7.34
N GLN A 100 7.20 -7.44 7.32
CA GLN A 100 6.05 -6.72 7.89
C GLN A 100 4.82 -7.58 8.26
N LYS A 101 5.00 -8.88 8.55
CA LYS A 101 3.90 -9.75 9.02
C LYS A 101 3.98 -10.21 10.48
N VAL A 102 5.11 -10.03 11.16
CA VAL A 102 5.31 -10.54 12.52
C VAL A 102 4.65 -9.65 13.60
N GLY A 103 4.70 -8.31 13.45
CA GLY A 103 4.39 -7.40 14.57
C GLY A 103 2.91 -7.06 14.86
N THR A 104 1.98 -7.09 13.88
CA THR A 104 0.68 -6.39 14.04
C THR A 104 -0.57 -7.14 13.57
N ARG A 105 -0.45 -8.39 13.13
CA ARG A 105 -1.62 -9.26 12.82
C ARG A 105 -1.66 -10.59 13.57
N ILE A 106 -0.63 -10.89 14.36
CA ILE A 106 -0.51 -12.16 15.07
C ILE A 106 -1.21 -12.10 16.45
N HIS A 107 -1.17 -10.97 17.15
CA HIS A 107 -1.80 -10.88 18.48
C HIS A 107 -3.32 -11.09 18.48
N THR A 108 -4.10 -10.36 17.67
CA THR A 108 -5.58 -10.36 17.79
C THR A 108 -6.27 -11.72 17.58
N PRO A 109 -5.87 -12.62 16.66
CA PRO A 109 -6.49 -13.95 16.58
C PRO A 109 -5.93 -14.95 17.60
N LEU A 110 -4.69 -14.78 18.08
CA LEU A 110 -4.07 -15.72 19.03
C LEU A 110 -4.47 -15.44 20.48
N LEU A 111 -4.57 -14.16 20.85
CA LEU A 111 -5.02 -13.72 22.18
C LEU A 111 -6.44 -14.18 22.51
N LEU A 112 -7.26 -14.57 21.52
CA LEU A 112 -8.60 -15.13 21.74
C LEU A 112 -8.62 -16.59 22.22
N PHE A 113 -7.51 -17.32 22.13
CA PHE A 113 -7.45 -18.71 22.60
C PHE A 113 -7.24 -18.79 24.12
N LEU A 114 -6.44 -17.90 24.71
CA LEU A 114 -6.20 -17.85 26.15
C LEU A 114 -7.50 -17.67 26.96
N PRO A 115 -8.38 -16.68 26.68
CA PRO A 115 -9.69 -16.54 27.32
C PRO A 115 -10.59 -17.75 27.16
N ARG A 116 -10.51 -18.48 26.04
CA ARG A 116 -11.31 -19.69 25.82
C ARG A 116 -10.88 -20.85 26.71
N TYR A 117 -9.59 -20.99 27.00
CA TYR A 117 -9.11 -21.97 27.98
C TYR A 117 -9.60 -21.61 29.39
N LEU A 118 -9.50 -20.33 29.78
CA LEU A 118 -10.03 -19.83 31.06
C LEU A 118 -11.56 -19.99 31.15
N ASP A 119 -12.30 -19.72 30.08
CA ASP A 119 -13.76 -19.87 30.03
C ASP A 119 -14.21 -21.32 30.14
N ASN A 120 -13.50 -22.27 29.50
CA ASN A 120 -13.82 -23.70 29.65
C ASN A 120 -13.64 -24.17 31.10
N ILE A 121 -12.60 -23.68 31.79
CA ILE A 121 -12.33 -24.00 33.20
C ILE A 121 -13.36 -23.33 34.12
N HIS A 122 -13.76 -22.09 33.82
CA HIS A 122 -14.77 -21.38 34.58
C HIS A 122 -16.18 -21.99 34.43
N LEU A 123 -16.52 -22.46 33.23
CA LEU A 123 -17.81 -23.09 32.93
C LEU A 123 -17.91 -24.53 33.46
N HIS A 124 -16.78 -25.26 33.54
CA HIS A 124 -16.74 -26.67 33.94
C HIS A 124 -15.63 -26.94 34.99
N PRO A 125 -15.75 -26.38 36.22
CA PRO A 125 -14.69 -26.50 37.25
C PRO A 125 -14.48 -27.94 37.77
N GLU A 126 -15.48 -28.82 37.65
CA GLU A 126 -15.38 -30.23 38.05
C GLU A 126 -14.67 -31.12 37.01
N GLU A 127 -14.55 -30.69 35.75
CA GLU A 127 -13.97 -31.51 34.68
C GLU A 127 -12.44 -31.41 34.61
N GLU A 128 -11.73 -32.42 35.13
CA GLU A 128 -10.26 -32.53 35.05
C GLU A 128 -9.70 -32.40 33.62
N LYS A 129 -10.48 -32.73 32.60
CA LYS A 129 -10.12 -32.61 31.19
C LYS A 129 -9.78 -31.17 30.79
N TYR A 130 -10.41 -30.17 31.41
CA TYR A 130 -10.10 -28.76 31.16
C TYR A 130 -9.00 -28.22 32.08
N ARG A 131 -8.73 -28.87 33.22
CA ARG A 131 -7.58 -28.56 34.11
C ARG A 131 -6.22 -28.97 33.51
N LYS A 132 -6.18 -29.83 32.48
CA LYS A 132 -4.96 -30.41 31.89
C LYS A 132 -4.80 -30.03 30.41
N ILE A 133 -3.76 -29.27 30.06
CA ILE A 133 -3.47 -28.83 28.69
C ILE A 133 -2.16 -29.47 28.19
N LYS A 134 -2.27 -30.33 27.18
CA LYS A 134 -1.12 -31.01 26.54
C LYS A 134 -0.31 -30.04 25.66
N MET A 135 0.98 -29.84 25.94
CA MET A 135 1.81 -28.89 25.18
C MET A 135 2.08 -29.31 23.72
N GLN A 136 2.05 -30.61 23.41
CA GLN A 136 2.22 -31.15 22.06
C GLN A 136 0.94 -31.06 21.19
N ASN A 137 -0.14 -30.47 21.71
CA ASN A 137 -1.33 -30.22 20.90
C ASN A 137 -1.00 -29.16 19.82
N LYS A 138 -1.24 -29.47 18.54
CA LYS A 138 -1.01 -28.53 17.42
C LYS A 138 -1.63 -27.15 17.63
N ILE A 139 -2.82 -27.10 18.24
CA ILE A 139 -3.49 -25.82 18.55
C ILE A 139 -2.67 -25.03 19.58
N PHE A 140 -2.14 -25.68 20.61
CA PHE A 140 -1.30 -25.04 21.62
C PHE A 140 0.04 -24.58 21.01
N GLN A 141 0.70 -25.42 20.21
CA GLN A 141 1.98 -25.08 19.58
C GLN A 141 1.86 -23.92 18.60
N GLU A 142 0.92 -23.97 17.65
CA GLU A 142 0.75 -22.92 16.62
C GLU A 142 0.19 -21.60 17.16
N ARG A 143 -0.55 -21.62 18.28
CA ARG A 143 -1.34 -20.46 18.75
C ARG A 143 -0.85 -19.84 20.04
N ILE A 144 -0.17 -20.61 20.89
CA ILE A 144 0.16 -20.21 22.26
C ILE A 144 1.66 -20.29 22.52
N HIS A 145 2.34 -21.37 22.14
CA HIS A 145 3.81 -21.46 22.24
C HIS A 145 4.52 -20.43 21.32
N CYS A 146 3.87 -19.95 20.26
CA CYS A 146 4.39 -18.85 19.43
C CYS A 146 4.24 -17.46 20.07
N LEU A 147 3.62 -17.34 21.25
CA LEU A 147 3.48 -16.06 21.97
C LEU A 147 4.52 -15.94 23.07
N GLU A 148 5.39 -14.95 22.95
CA GLU A 148 6.37 -14.60 23.97
C GLU A 148 5.65 -14.18 25.28
N GLY A 149 6.04 -14.81 26.41
CA GLY A 149 5.41 -14.59 27.72
C GLY A 149 4.16 -15.45 28.02
N ALA A 150 3.68 -16.29 27.10
CA ALA A 150 2.51 -17.14 27.37
C ALA A 150 2.72 -18.10 28.55
N ASP A 151 3.89 -18.73 28.66
CA ASP A 151 4.23 -19.65 29.76
C ASP A 151 4.23 -18.93 31.13
N GLN A 152 4.69 -17.67 31.17
CA GLN A 152 4.67 -16.84 32.38
C GLN A 152 3.23 -16.48 32.78
N PHE A 153 2.34 -16.24 31.81
CA PHE A 153 0.92 -16.03 32.07
C PHE A 153 0.25 -17.30 32.66
N PHE A 154 0.54 -18.49 32.12
CA PHE A 154 0.03 -19.73 32.70
C PHE A 154 0.50 -19.97 34.13
N GLN A 155 1.78 -19.70 34.41
CA GLN A 155 2.31 -19.76 35.78
C GLN A 155 1.63 -18.76 36.72
N ALA A 156 1.42 -17.52 36.29
CA ALA A 156 0.71 -16.49 37.06
C ALA A 156 -0.76 -16.86 37.34
N VAL A 157 -1.41 -17.56 36.41
CA VAL A 157 -2.77 -18.10 36.56
C VAL A 157 -2.83 -19.34 37.47
N GLY A 158 -1.69 -19.95 37.82
CA GLY A 158 -1.63 -21.13 38.70
C GLY A 158 -1.59 -22.48 37.97
N PHE A 159 -1.25 -22.49 36.68
CA PHE A 159 -0.87 -23.72 35.99
C PHE A 159 0.61 -24.03 36.24
N GLU A 160 0.90 -25.26 36.62
CA GLU A 160 2.26 -25.78 36.71
C GLU A 160 2.57 -26.66 35.50
N LYS A 161 3.81 -26.55 35.00
CA LYS A 161 4.32 -27.40 33.93
C LYS A 161 4.80 -28.71 34.54
N VAL A 162 4.04 -29.79 34.35
CA VAL A 162 4.34 -31.13 34.84
C VAL A 162 4.63 -32.05 33.65
N ALA A 163 5.82 -32.65 33.63
CA ALA A 163 6.11 -33.76 32.73
C ALA A 163 5.39 -35.02 33.26
N LEU A 164 4.51 -35.60 32.45
CA LEU A 164 3.80 -36.82 32.77
C LEU A 164 4.20 -37.93 31.80
N ASP A 165 4.44 -39.12 32.34
CA ASP A 165 4.74 -40.30 31.54
C ASP A 165 3.47 -40.80 30.84
N VAL A 166 3.54 -40.98 29.53
CA VAL A 166 2.40 -41.51 28.76
C VAL A 166 2.32 -43.01 28.94
N ALA A 167 1.28 -43.49 29.61
CA ALA A 167 0.99 -44.91 29.79
C ALA A 167 0.81 -45.62 28.43
N GLY A 168 1.91 -46.20 27.91
CA GLY A 168 1.94 -46.94 26.64
C GLY A 168 3.22 -46.78 25.81
N GLN A 169 4.10 -45.83 26.12
CA GLN A 169 5.40 -45.69 25.46
C GLN A 169 6.52 -45.40 26.47
N GLU A 170 7.39 -46.38 26.69
CA GLU A 170 8.65 -46.19 27.41
C GLU A 170 9.50 -45.16 26.64
N GLU A 171 10.12 -44.21 27.36
CA GLU A 171 10.94 -43.08 26.87
C GLU A 171 10.20 -41.85 26.28
N ALA A 172 8.89 -41.68 26.47
CA ALA A 172 8.17 -40.45 26.07
C ALA A 172 7.61 -39.64 27.27
N THR A 173 8.44 -38.77 27.86
CA THR A 173 7.98 -37.74 28.81
C THR A 173 7.25 -36.63 28.06
N GLU A 174 5.97 -36.41 28.37
CA GLU A 174 5.19 -35.34 27.75
C GLU A 174 4.90 -34.20 28.74
N ASP A 175 5.23 -32.98 28.35
CA ASP A 175 4.89 -31.78 29.12
C ASP A 175 3.38 -31.45 29.07
N PHE A 176 2.75 -31.35 30.24
CA PHE A 176 1.38 -30.84 30.42
C PHE A 176 1.37 -29.61 31.32
N TYR A 177 0.50 -28.65 31.01
CA TYR A 177 0.09 -27.63 31.96
C TYR A 177 -1.09 -28.15 32.79
N VAL A 178 -0.90 -28.23 34.10
CA VAL A 178 -1.92 -28.70 35.06
C VAL A 178 -2.27 -27.55 36.00
N LEU A 179 -3.56 -27.20 36.07
CA LEU A 179 -4.07 -26.22 37.03
C LEU A 179 -4.06 -26.82 38.44
N LYS A 180 -3.42 -26.15 39.41
CA LYS A 180 -3.44 -26.58 40.82
C LYS A 180 -4.79 -26.33 41.47
N ASP A 181 -5.15 -27.15 42.45
CA ASP A 181 -6.41 -26.97 43.20
C ASP A 181 -6.42 -25.65 44.01
N GLU A 182 -5.25 -25.12 44.39
CA GLU A 182 -5.07 -23.78 44.99
C GLU A 182 -5.57 -22.63 44.08
N ALA A 183 -5.63 -22.84 42.77
CA ALA A 183 -6.16 -21.87 41.81
C ALA A 183 -7.67 -22.01 41.58
N LEU A 184 -8.28 -23.16 41.93
CA LEU A 184 -9.73 -23.34 41.89
C LEU A 184 -10.45 -22.56 43.00
N GLU A 185 -9.79 -22.39 44.15
CA GLU A 185 -10.30 -21.52 45.23
C GLU A 185 -10.33 -20.03 44.83
N LYS A 186 -9.58 -19.64 43.79
CA LYS A 186 -9.41 -18.25 43.30
C LYS A 186 -10.10 -18.02 41.95
N LEU A 187 -11.35 -18.47 41.84
CA LEU A 187 -12.15 -18.36 40.61
C LEU A 187 -12.40 -16.90 40.17
N GLU A 188 -12.30 -15.94 41.09
CA GLU A 188 -12.39 -14.50 40.79
C GLU A 188 -11.10 -13.98 40.14
N ASP A 189 -9.92 -14.41 40.62
CA ASP A 189 -8.63 -14.05 39.99
C ASP A 189 -8.57 -14.53 38.52
N LEU A 190 -9.18 -15.68 38.20
CA LEU A 190 -9.29 -16.18 36.81
C LEU A 190 -10.08 -15.22 35.90
N LYS A 191 -11.14 -14.59 36.42
CA LYS A 191 -11.90 -13.55 35.68
C LYS A 191 -11.08 -12.28 35.53
N ASP A 192 -10.41 -11.87 36.59
CA ASP A 192 -9.52 -10.71 36.61
C ASP A 192 -8.39 -10.83 35.57
N HIS A 193 -7.75 -12.00 35.48
CA HIS A 193 -6.72 -12.27 34.46
C HIS A 193 -7.31 -12.29 33.04
N LYS A 194 -8.53 -12.82 32.86
CA LYS A 194 -9.25 -12.75 31.58
C LYS A 194 -9.56 -11.29 31.18
N GLU A 195 -10.06 -10.47 32.09
CA GLU A 195 -10.38 -9.06 31.82
C GLU A 195 -9.11 -8.25 31.54
N LYS A 196 -8.04 -8.44 32.32
CA LYS A 196 -6.71 -7.83 32.05
C LYS A 196 -6.17 -8.22 30.67
N LEU A 197 -6.39 -9.46 30.23
CA LEU A 197 -5.96 -9.93 28.91
C LEU A 197 -6.84 -9.41 27.76
N LEU A 198 -8.16 -9.25 27.97
CA LEU A 198 -9.08 -8.67 26.97
C LEU A 198 -8.95 -7.15 26.84
N ASN A 199 -8.69 -6.45 27.95
CA ASN A 199 -8.50 -5.01 28.01
C ASN A 199 -7.04 -4.58 27.75
N GLY A 200 -6.12 -5.54 27.66
CA GLY A 200 -4.70 -5.30 27.41
C GLY A 200 -4.47 -4.74 26.01
N GLU A 201 -4.23 -3.43 25.89
CA GLU A 201 -3.79 -2.85 24.63
C GLU A 201 -2.45 -3.47 24.19
N PRO A 202 -2.30 -3.86 22.90
CA PRO A 202 -1.06 -4.45 22.43
C PRO A 202 0.06 -3.39 22.53
N VAL A 203 1.12 -3.71 23.27
CA VAL A 203 2.33 -2.88 23.38
C VAL A 203 3.01 -2.82 22.01
N ARG A 204 2.62 -1.83 21.21
CA ARG A 204 3.25 -1.58 19.92
C ARG A 204 4.64 -1.02 20.18
N ALA A 205 5.66 -1.65 19.60
CA ALA A 205 6.98 -1.06 19.51
C ALA A 205 6.85 0.34 18.87
N LYS A 206 7.03 1.38 19.69
CA LYS A 206 7.11 2.76 19.20
C LYS A 206 8.49 2.94 18.56
N LEU A 207 8.54 3.62 17.42
CA LEU A 207 9.82 3.99 16.83
C LEU A 207 10.53 4.95 17.79
N ASP A 208 11.75 4.59 18.19
CA ASP A 208 12.65 5.57 18.78
C ASP A 208 12.97 6.60 17.69
N ARG A 209 12.62 7.86 17.98
CA ARG A 209 12.80 9.00 17.08
C ARG A 209 14.26 9.44 16.98
N GLN A 210 15.16 8.86 17.79
CA GLN A 210 16.61 9.10 17.78
C GLN A 210 16.95 10.59 17.69
N LEU A 211 16.36 11.37 18.61
CA LEU A 211 16.50 12.82 18.64
C LEU A 211 17.97 13.21 18.72
N GLN A 212 18.43 13.98 17.73
CA GLN A 212 19.77 14.56 17.71
C GLN A 212 19.68 16.03 17.34
N ILE A 213 20.47 16.90 17.97
CA ILE A 213 20.59 18.29 17.57
C ILE A 213 21.99 18.53 17.03
N PHE A 214 22.03 19.16 15.86
CA PHE A 214 23.24 19.52 15.17
C PHE A 214 23.39 21.02 15.06
N LYS A 215 24.64 21.48 15.04
CA LYS A 215 25.00 22.84 14.60
C LYS A 215 25.80 22.74 13.29
N PRO A 216 25.46 23.52 12.24
CA PRO A 216 26.18 23.45 10.97
C PRO A 216 27.66 23.84 11.16
N SER A 217 28.58 22.99 10.67
CA SER A 217 30.01 23.32 10.64
C SER A 217 30.28 24.34 9.52
N PRO A 218 31.09 25.39 9.75
CA PRO A 218 31.50 26.31 8.70
C PRO A 218 32.36 25.63 7.61
N GLN A 219 32.91 24.43 7.87
CA GLN A 219 33.71 23.68 6.89
C GLN A 219 32.86 23.09 5.75
N ALA A 220 31.56 22.86 5.97
CA ALA A 220 30.66 22.27 4.95
C ALA A 220 30.49 23.16 3.69
N SER A 221 30.76 24.46 3.80
CA SER A 221 30.71 25.40 2.66
C SER A 221 31.97 25.36 1.78
N ARG A 222 33.05 24.73 2.24
CA ARG A 222 34.38 24.81 1.60
C ARG A 222 34.68 23.56 0.75
N PHE A 223 34.06 23.51 -0.43
CA PHE A 223 34.30 22.47 -1.44
C PHE A 223 35.24 22.98 -2.54
N GLU A 224 36.55 22.89 -2.30
CA GLU A 224 37.59 23.17 -3.31
C GLU A 224 37.90 21.91 -4.12
N LEU A 225 37.21 21.71 -5.26
CA LEU A 225 37.46 20.61 -6.19
C LEU A 225 38.42 21.02 -7.31
N PRO A 226 39.34 20.13 -7.76
CA PRO A 226 40.19 20.38 -8.92
C PRO A 226 39.38 20.67 -10.19
N SER A 227 39.91 21.51 -11.09
CA SER A 227 39.28 21.82 -12.38
C SER A 227 39.00 20.58 -13.23
N ASP A 228 39.84 19.55 -13.12
CA ASP A 228 39.70 18.30 -13.87
C ASP A 228 38.44 17.50 -13.51
N PHE A 229 37.85 17.72 -12.33
CA PHE A 229 36.56 17.14 -11.96
C PHE A 229 35.41 17.61 -12.88
N PHE A 230 35.51 18.81 -13.45
CA PHE A 230 34.51 19.37 -14.35
C PHE A 230 34.73 18.96 -15.82
N ASN A 231 35.83 18.26 -16.12
CA ASN A 231 36.12 17.76 -17.47
C ASN A 231 35.37 16.44 -17.70
N LEU A 232 34.32 16.49 -18.52
CA LEU A 232 33.45 15.34 -18.80
C LEU A 232 34.24 14.15 -19.36
N THR A 233 34.17 13.00 -18.68
CA THR A 233 34.84 11.78 -19.13
C THR A 233 34.09 11.08 -20.26
N VAL A 234 34.81 10.30 -21.07
CA VAL A 234 34.20 9.44 -22.11
C VAL A 234 33.27 8.36 -21.53
N GLU A 235 33.41 8.03 -20.24
CA GLU A 235 32.54 7.08 -19.55
C GLU A 235 31.21 7.73 -19.13
N GLU A 236 31.26 8.95 -18.61
CA GLU A 236 30.08 9.75 -18.28
C GLU A 236 29.27 10.08 -19.53
N LEU A 237 29.92 10.48 -20.62
CA LEU A 237 29.23 10.76 -21.89
C LEU A 237 28.49 9.52 -22.41
N ARG A 238 29.10 8.33 -22.32
CA ARG A 238 28.45 7.05 -22.67
C ARG A 238 27.32 6.68 -21.71
N ARG A 239 27.45 6.99 -20.41
CA ARG A 239 26.41 6.76 -19.41
C ARG A 239 25.21 7.68 -19.64
N GLU A 240 25.45 8.95 -19.89
CA GLU A 240 24.43 9.95 -20.21
C GLU A 240 23.70 9.60 -21.50
N GLN A 241 24.42 9.16 -22.55
CA GLN A 241 23.79 8.66 -23.78
C GLN A 241 22.86 7.48 -23.51
N ARG A 242 23.26 6.51 -22.67
CA ARG A 242 22.41 5.37 -22.28
C ARG A 242 21.17 5.83 -21.49
N ILE A 243 21.36 6.67 -20.47
CA ILE A 243 20.25 7.23 -19.68
C ILE A 243 19.24 7.96 -20.59
N ARG A 244 19.73 8.72 -21.57
CA ARG A 244 18.90 9.44 -22.55
C ARG A 244 18.16 8.48 -23.49
N THR A 245 18.81 7.43 -23.99
CA THR A 245 18.16 6.39 -24.80
C THR A 245 17.08 5.66 -23.99
N ASP A 246 17.42 5.16 -22.80
CA ASP A 246 16.49 4.49 -21.88
C ASP A 246 15.28 5.39 -21.53
N ALA A 247 15.50 6.70 -21.37
CA ALA A 247 14.43 7.67 -21.10
C ALA A 247 13.51 7.86 -22.32
N VAL A 248 14.06 7.93 -23.53
CA VAL A 248 13.28 8.00 -24.77
C VAL A 248 12.49 6.70 -25.00
N GLU A 249 13.08 5.54 -24.73
CA GLU A 249 12.38 4.24 -24.79
C GLU A 249 11.25 4.17 -23.74
N LYS A 250 11.50 4.56 -22.49
CA LYS A 250 10.46 4.61 -21.44
C LYS A 250 9.33 5.60 -21.74
N ALA A 251 9.64 6.74 -22.38
CA ALA A 251 8.66 7.76 -22.74
C ALA A 251 7.84 7.39 -23.99
N SER A 252 8.43 6.66 -24.95
CA SER A 252 7.75 6.15 -26.15
C SER A 252 6.95 4.87 -25.89
N MET A 253 7.28 4.11 -24.84
CA MET A 253 6.52 2.94 -24.42
C MET A 253 5.14 3.33 -23.83
N LEU A 254 4.06 2.82 -24.41
CA LEU A 254 2.69 3.02 -23.92
C LEU A 254 2.45 2.32 -22.57
N ARG A 255 2.66 3.03 -21.47
CA ARG A 255 2.36 2.55 -20.10
C ARG A 255 0.85 2.41 -19.87
N THR A 256 0.40 1.19 -19.58
CA THR A 256 -0.99 0.91 -19.16
C THR A 256 -1.29 1.55 -17.79
N LYS A 257 -2.57 1.73 -17.43
CA LYS A 257 -2.96 2.26 -16.10
C LYS A 257 -2.33 1.43 -14.97
N ALA A 258 -2.40 0.11 -15.08
CA ALA A 258 -1.87 -0.81 -14.07
C ALA A 258 -0.35 -0.70 -13.90
N MET A 259 0.40 -0.39 -14.96
CA MET A 259 1.85 -0.16 -14.85
C MET A 259 2.17 1.10 -14.03
N ARG A 260 1.44 2.20 -14.26
CA ARG A 260 1.65 3.46 -13.51
C ARG A 260 1.31 3.31 -12.04
N GLU A 261 0.15 2.71 -11.76
CA GLU A 261 -0.32 2.47 -10.39
C GLU A 261 0.61 1.50 -9.61
N LYS A 262 1.20 0.49 -10.28
CA LYS A 262 2.21 -0.40 -9.69
C LYS A 262 3.56 0.31 -9.44
N GLU A 263 3.94 1.27 -10.27
CA GLU A 263 5.16 2.07 -10.14
C GLU A 263 5.03 3.08 -8.99
N GLU A 264 3.92 3.81 -8.94
CA GLU A 264 3.54 4.71 -7.84
C GLU A 264 3.45 3.97 -6.49
N GLN A 265 2.75 2.84 -6.43
CA GLN A 265 2.73 2.00 -5.21
C GLN A 265 4.11 1.43 -4.83
N ARG A 266 5.03 1.27 -5.78
CA ARG A 266 6.41 0.86 -5.49
C ARG A 266 7.21 2.03 -4.92
N GLU A 267 7.00 3.25 -5.41
CA GLU A 267 7.64 4.47 -4.88
C GLU A 267 7.16 4.79 -3.47
N LEU A 268 5.84 4.77 -3.21
CA LEU A 268 5.26 4.96 -1.87
C LEU A 268 5.66 3.86 -0.85
N ARG A 269 6.20 2.73 -1.32
CA ARG A 269 6.69 1.61 -0.50
C ARG A 269 8.21 1.42 -0.60
N ARG A 270 8.92 2.33 -1.28
CA ARG A 270 10.37 2.23 -1.49
C ARG A 270 11.16 2.45 -0.19
N TYR A 271 10.57 3.19 0.73
CA TYR A 271 11.15 3.54 2.02
C TYR A 271 10.12 3.30 3.13
N ASN A 272 10.53 2.60 4.18
CA ASN A 272 9.71 2.37 5.38
C ASN A 272 9.87 3.49 6.41
N TYR A 273 11.02 4.16 6.39
CA TYR A 273 11.43 5.21 7.33
C TYR A 273 11.82 6.47 6.54
N THR A 274 11.72 7.62 7.21
CA THR A 274 12.24 8.90 6.70
C THR A 274 13.02 9.63 7.79
N LEU A 275 14.04 10.37 7.37
CA LEU A 275 14.87 11.21 8.22
C LEU A 275 14.47 12.68 8.03
N LEU A 276 13.84 13.27 9.03
CA LEU A 276 13.48 14.69 9.00
C LEU A 276 14.55 15.49 9.73
N ARG A 277 14.99 16.59 9.10
CA ARG A 277 15.85 17.61 9.70
C ARG A 277 15.06 18.91 9.75
N ILE A 278 15.05 19.58 10.89
CA ILE A 278 14.24 20.76 11.14
C ILE A 278 15.20 21.88 11.56
N ARG A 279 15.39 22.86 10.67
CA ARG A 279 16.24 24.03 10.91
C ARG A 279 15.45 25.07 11.70
N PHE A 280 15.99 25.49 12.83
CA PHE A 280 15.48 26.58 13.65
C PHE A 280 16.09 27.93 13.24
N PRO A 281 15.44 29.05 13.56
CA PRO A 281 15.99 30.40 13.39
C PRO A 281 17.36 30.58 14.07
N ASP A 282 17.60 29.86 15.16
CA ASP A 282 18.83 29.86 15.97
C ASP A 282 20.01 29.08 15.33
N GLU A 283 19.91 28.73 14.05
CA GLU A 283 20.84 27.87 13.27
C GLU A 283 21.00 26.41 13.77
N TYR A 284 20.31 26.00 14.82
CA TYR A 284 20.23 24.59 15.22
C TYR A 284 19.41 23.76 14.23
N ILE A 285 19.83 22.51 14.01
CA ILE A 285 19.15 21.53 13.17
C ILE A 285 18.78 20.33 14.03
N LEU A 286 17.48 20.16 14.30
CA LEU A 286 16.94 18.98 14.98
C LEU A 286 16.74 17.85 13.97
N GLN A 287 17.30 16.68 14.22
CA GLN A 287 17.11 15.47 13.42
C GLN A 287 16.21 14.49 14.17
N GLY A 288 15.26 13.88 13.45
CA GLY A 288 14.42 12.81 13.97
C GLY A 288 14.09 11.77 12.90
N THR A 289 13.95 10.52 13.33
CA THR A 289 13.51 9.38 12.51
C THR A 289 12.01 9.16 12.64
N PHE A 290 11.31 9.01 11.52
CA PHE A 290 9.86 8.83 11.45
C PHE A 290 9.50 7.67 10.49
N TYR A 291 8.30 7.13 10.60
CA TYR A 291 7.78 6.21 9.58
C TYR A 291 7.37 6.98 8.33
N ALA A 292 7.61 6.41 7.14
CA ALA A 292 7.20 7.03 5.87
C ALA A 292 5.66 7.19 5.73
N ARG A 293 4.86 6.51 6.57
CA ARG A 293 3.39 6.63 6.64
C ARG A 293 2.89 7.28 7.93
N GLU A 294 3.77 7.90 8.71
CA GLU A 294 3.37 8.67 9.87
C GLU A 294 2.65 9.95 9.41
N PRO A 295 1.60 10.41 10.12
CA PRO A 295 0.97 11.70 9.81
C PRO A 295 1.89 12.85 10.19
N ILE A 296 1.78 13.97 9.47
CA ILE A 296 2.52 15.20 9.75
C ILE A 296 2.28 15.72 11.17
N SER A 297 1.11 15.48 11.77
CA SER A 297 0.79 15.79 13.18
C SER A 297 1.79 15.23 14.18
N ALA A 298 2.37 14.05 13.91
CA ALA A 298 3.39 13.46 14.78
C ALA A 298 4.72 14.22 14.75
N VAL A 299 5.03 14.88 13.62
CA VAL A 299 6.19 15.78 13.48
C VAL A 299 5.95 17.09 14.22
N PHE A 300 4.74 17.67 14.10
CA PHE A 300 4.36 18.85 14.90
C PHE A 300 4.40 18.55 16.41
N HIS A 301 3.91 17.39 16.84
CA HIS A 301 4.00 16.95 18.24
C HIS A 301 5.46 16.79 18.68
N PHE A 302 6.30 16.13 17.87
CA PHE A 302 7.73 15.99 18.15
C PHE A 302 8.43 17.35 18.29
N VAL A 303 8.14 18.31 17.40
CA VAL A 303 8.70 19.66 17.52
C VAL A 303 8.22 20.32 18.81
N ARG A 304 6.92 20.29 19.12
CA ARG A 304 6.37 20.84 20.38
C ARG A 304 7.07 20.27 21.62
N GLU A 305 7.31 18.96 21.65
CA GLU A 305 8.04 18.30 22.75
C GLU A 305 9.47 18.83 22.96
N THR A 306 10.09 19.42 21.93
CA THR A 306 11.47 19.96 21.96
C THR A 306 11.56 21.47 22.20
N LEU A 307 10.47 22.23 22.00
CA LEU A 307 10.45 23.68 22.18
C LEU A 307 10.52 24.07 23.66
N GLN A 308 11.07 25.23 24.01
CA GLN A 308 10.94 25.73 25.40
C GLN A 308 9.51 26.23 25.71
N ASN A 309 8.79 26.69 24.68
CA ASN A 309 7.45 27.24 24.77
C ASN A 309 6.46 26.42 23.91
N ASP A 310 6.04 25.26 24.42
CA ASP A 310 5.19 24.28 23.75
C ASP A 310 3.80 24.83 23.32
N TRP A 311 3.42 26.03 23.81
CA TRP A 311 2.12 26.69 23.63
C TRP A 311 2.06 27.70 22.45
N LEU A 312 3.19 28.06 21.85
CA LEU A 312 3.23 29.07 20.79
C LEU A 312 2.90 28.47 19.39
N PRO A 313 2.05 29.12 18.57
CA PRO A 313 1.81 28.73 17.19
C PRO A 313 3.07 28.85 16.31
N PHE A 314 3.35 27.80 15.52
CA PHE A 314 4.45 27.78 14.55
C PHE A 314 4.07 27.00 13.30
N ASP A 315 4.72 27.35 12.19
CA ASP A 315 4.66 26.67 10.92
C ASP A 315 5.94 25.88 10.63
N LEU A 316 5.79 24.79 9.87
CA LEU A 316 6.89 24.08 9.25
C LEU A 316 6.82 24.28 7.73
N LEU A 317 7.87 24.85 7.15
CA LEU A 317 8.04 24.90 5.69
C LEU A 317 8.76 23.65 5.20
N ALA A 318 8.21 23.02 4.16
CA ALA A 318 8.87 21.96 3.40
C ALA A 318 10.04 22.50 2.56
N PRO A 319 10.93 21.64 2.00
CA PRO A 319 12.07 22.05 1.16
C PRO A 319 11.71 22.90 -0.07
N GLY A 320 10.44 22.91 -0.49
CA GLY A 320 9.90 23.73 -1.58
C GLY A 320 9.23 25.04 -1.13
N GLY A 321 9.38 25.46 0.13
CA GLY A 321 8.82 26.72 0.66
C GLY A 321 7.30 26.72 0.91
N HIS A 322 6.61 25.59 0.73
CA HIS A 322 5.20 25.46 1.09
C HIS A 322 5.04 25.13 2.58
N LYS A 323 4.03 25.74 3.22
CA LYS A 323 3.63 25.44 4.60
C LYS A 323 2.98 24.06 4.68
N LEU A 324 3.31 23.29 5.71
CA LEU A 324 2.68 22.01 6.01
C LEU A 324 1.36 22.22 6.79
N THR A 325 0.28 22.53 6.08
CA THR A 325 -1.06 22.75 6.70
C THR A 325 -1.82 21.45 7.00
N ASP A 326 -1.57 20.39 6.23
CA ASP A 326 -2.36 19.15 6.31
C ASP A 326 -1.80 18.18 7.36
N GLU A 327 -2.09 18.42 8.64
CA GLU A 327 -1.61 17.60 9.76
C GLU A 327 -1.92 16.08 9.63
N ASN A 328 -2.96 15.70 8.91
CA ASN A 328 -3.38 14.30 8.71
C ASN A 328 -2.74 13.61 7.50
N LEU A 329 -2.04 14.36 6.63
CA LEU A 329 -1.40 13.79 5.44
C LEU A 329 -0.16 12.98 5.83
N ALA A 330 0.10 11.89 5.11
CA ALA A 330 1.25 11.03 5.38
C ALA A 330 2.55 11.58 4.78
N LEU A 331 3.69 11.36 5.46
CA LEU A 331 4.98 11.92 5.03
C LEU A 331 5.42 11.49 3.62
N ASN A 332 5.04 10.29 3.16
CA ASN A 332 5.29 9.82 1.79
C ASN A 332 4.43 10.53 0.74
N GLU A 333 3.21 10.95 1.08
CA GLU A 333 2.30 11.68 0.20
C GLU A 333 2.71 13.16 0.08
N SER A 334 3.27 13.73 1.16
CA SER A 334 3.84 15.09 1.15
C SER A 334 5.24 15.19 0.53
N GLY A 335 5.80 14.10 -0.01
CA GLY A 335 7.13 14.09 -0.64
C GLY A 335 8.30 14.30 0.32
N LEU A 336 8.11 14.12 1.64
CA LEU A 336 9.14 14.30 2.67
C LEU A 336 9.99 13.04 2.91
N VAL A 337 10.07 12.14 1.93
CA VAL A 337 10.68 10.80 2.01
C VAL A 337 11.69 10.64 0.87
N PRO A 338 12.90 10.08 1.09
CA PRO A 338 13.39 9.44 2.32
C PRO A 338 14.09 10.38 3.33
N SER A 339 14.33 11.63 2.94
CA SER A 339 14.96 12.62 3.81
C SER A 339 14.52 14.01 3.37
N ALA A 340 14.19 14.87 4.33
CA ALA A 340 13.76 16.24 4.05
C ALA A 340 14.29 17.22 5.10
N LEU A 341 14.59 18.44 4.63
CA LEU A 341 14.94 19.59 5.46
C LEU A 341 13.74 20.52 5.57
N LEU A 342 13.10 20.54 6.74
CA LEU A 342 12.06 21.49 7.09
C LEU A 342 12.69 22.75 7.69
N THR A 343 12.04 23.90 7.50
CA THR A 343 12.40 25.16 8.18
C THR A 343 11.29 25.53 9.15
N PHE A 344 11.64 25.69 10.42
CA PHE A 344 10.74 26.14 11.47
C PHE A 344 10.58 27.66 11.42
N ILE A 345 9.35 28.15 11.45
CA ILE A 345 9.03 29.59 11.47
C ILE A 345 7.91 29.84 12.48
N TRP A 346 8.10 30.80 13.38
CA TRP A 346 7.02 31.29 14.25
C TRP A 346 5.91 31.93 13.43
N ASP A 347 4.65 31.76 13.86
CA ASP A 347 3.53 32.39 13.17
C ASP A 347 3.65 33.94 13.20
N ALA A 348 3.01 34.61 12.24
CA ALA A 348 3.18 36.04 12.00
C ALA A 348 2.88 36.90 13.24
N GLU A 349 1.82 36.58 13.99
CA GLU A 349 1.44 37.29 15.21
C GLU A 349 2.52 37.16 16.30
N VAL A 350 3.01 35.94 16.54
CA VAL A 350 4.13 35.66 17.47
C VAL A 350 5.40 36.38 17.01
N MET A 351 5.67 36.41 15.71
CA MET A 351 6.85 37.08 15.15
C MET A 351 6.78 38.62 15.28
N GLU A 352 5.60 39.22 15.14
CA GLU A 352 5.40 40.65 15.39
C GLU A 352 5.50 40.99 16.88
N ASP A 353 4.97 40.16 17.78
CA ASP A 353 5.12 40.34 19.23
C ASP A 353 6.60 40.22 19.68
N ILE A 354 7.38 39.29 19.10
CA ILE A 354 8.83 39.18 19.33
C ILE A 354 9.57 40.44 18.87
N LYS A 355 9.21 41.00 17.70
CA LYS A 355 9.80 42.25 17.19
C LYS A 355 9.41 43.45 18.05
N ALA A 356 8.15 43.53 18.48
CA ALA A 356 7.62 44.58 19.35
C ALA A 356 8.26 44.55 20.74
N SER A 357 8.58 43.35 21.25
CA SER A 357 9.31 43.12 22.52
C SER A 357 10.81 43.48 22.46
N ARG A 358 11.27 44.06 21.34
CA ARG A 358 12.55 44.79 21.22
C ARG A 358 13.80 44.00 21.62
N GLY A 359 13.89 42.74 21.20
CA GLY A 359 15.16 42.00 21.24
C GLY A 359 15.67 41.63 22.63
N GLU A 360 14.82 41.69 23.67
CA GLU A 360 15.00 40.77 24.79
C GLU A 360 14.87 39.36 24.21
N HIS A 361 16.00 38.64 24.21
CA HIS A 361 16.09 37.31 23.63
C HIS A 361 14.94 36.45 24.16
N MET A 362 14.07 35.97 23.25
CA MET A 362 13.67 34.58 23.40
C MET A 362 14.97 33.81 23.57
N GLY A 363 15.09 33.10 24.70
CA GLY A 363 16.17 32.13 24.86
C GLY A 363 16.13 31.14 23.70
N SER A 364 17.16 30.30 23.60
CA SER A 364 17.21 29.25 22.59
C SER A 364 15.85 28.56 22.48
N VAL A 365 15.31 28.49 21.25
CA VAL A 365 13.94 28.02 20.97
C VAL A 365 13.71 26.58 21.48
N LEU A 366 14.80 25.83 21.64
CA LEU A 366 14.87 24.45 22.13
C LEU A 366 15.13 24.37 23.65
N LYS A 367 14.56 23.34 24.31
CA LYS A 367 14.78 23.06 25.75
C LYS A 367 16.29 22.99 26.08
N PRO A 368 16.74 23.59 27.21
CA PRO A 368 18.17 23.73 27.53
C PRO A 368 18.89 22.39 27.69
N ASP A 369 18.20 21.36 28.20
CA ASP A 369 18.74 20.00 28.34
C ASP A 369 19.19 19.40 27.00
N LEU A 370 18.47 19.73 25.92
CA LEU A 370 18.78 19.25 24.58
C LEU A 370 19.99 19.99 23.97
N LEU A 371 20.20 21.26 24.35
CA LEU A 371 21.35 22.06 23.92
C LEU A 371 22.69 21.53 24.45
N LEU A 372 22.68 20.81 25.57
CA LEU A 372 23.87 20.12 26.11
C LEU A 372 24.30 18.93 25.25
N THR A 373 23.40 18.39 24.41
CA THR A 373 23.65 17.20 23.57
C THR A 373 23.98 17.59 22.12
N VAL A 374 24.23 18.88 21.85
CA VAL A 374 24.49 19.39 20.49
C VAL A 374 25.79 18.83 19.92
N GLN A 375 25.69 18.22 18.74
CA GLN A 375 26.83 17.76 17.96
C GLN A 375 27.15 18.76 16.84
N MET A 376 28.43 18.89 16.48
CA MET A 376 28.81 19.61 15.26
C MET A 376 28.53 18.73 14.06
N LEU A 377 27.83 19.27 13.05
CA LEU A 377 27.59 18.59 11.78
C LEU A 377 28.88 18.65 10.94
N SER A 378 29.69 17.60 11.03
CA SER A 378 31.00 17.44 10.38
C SER A 378 30.89 17.18 8.87
#